data_AF-A0A928IR46-F1
#
_entry.id   AF-A0A928IR46-F1
#
_cell.length_a   1.000
_cell.length_b   1.000
_cell.length_c   1.000
_cell.angle_alpha   90.00
_cell.angle_beta   90.00
_cell.angle_gamma   90.00
#
_symmetry.space_group_name_H-M   'P 1'
#
loop_
_entity.id
_entity.type
_entity.pdbx_description
1 polymer ?
#
loop_
_entity_poly.entity_id
_entity_poly.type
_entity_poly.pdbx_seq_one_letter_code
_entity_poly.pdbx_strand_id
1 'polypeptide(L)'
;MTVSVRNGYKEGKKMKSKRVVLITLVLAMVLVLLSITLLSCNSQKNDLQASSSEVSISEETDELSVETFSIATYQWEIERFPWEESVGEINDKERAIKIAKALWLLKYNKDIDINKIKVAYDEQEDCWHVYNTTPPNVLGGVDHAILRKNGEVVAVWAED
;
A
#
# COMPACT_ATOMS: atom_id res chain seq x y z
N MET A 1 54.76 62.94 -17.63
CA MET A 1 54.51 61.78 -18.51
C MET A 1 53.87 60.70 -17.66
N THR A 2 52.59 60.42 -17.91
CA THR A 2 51.74 59.52 -17.12
C THR A 2 51.97 58.07 -17.53
N VAL A 3 52.21 57.21 -16.53
CA VAL A 3 52.38 55.75 -16.68
C VAL A 3 50.99 55.10 -16.55
N SER A 4 50.59 54.32 -17.56
CA SER A 4 49.35 53.53 -17.56
C SER A 4 49.63 52.13 -17.00
N VAL A 5 48.93 51.79 -15.91
CA VAL A 5 48.95 50.49 -15.23
C VAL A 5 47.85 49.60 -15.83
N ARG A 6 48.21 48.41 -16.35
CA ARG A 6 47.22 47.37 -16.70
C ARG A 6 47.07 46.39 -15.54
N ASN A 7 45.85 46.35 -14.99
CA ASN A 7 45.41 45.34 -14.02
C ASN A 7 45.29 43.97 -14.69
N GLY A 8 45.97 42.97 -14.14
CA GLY A 8 45.70 41.55 -14.38
C GLY A 8 44.83 41.00 -13.24
N TYR A 9 43.56 40.72 -13.52
CA TYR A 9 42.70 39.95 -12.61
C TYR A 9 42.98 38.46 -12.81
N LYS A 10 43.43 37.76 -11.77
CA LYS A 10 43.46 36.29 -11.72
C LYS A 10 42.21 35.80 -10.99
N GLU A 11 41.33 35.08 -11.69
CA GLU A 11 40.20 34.38 -11.06
C GLU A 11 40.70 33.21 -10.21
N GLY A 12 40.44 33.28 -8.90
CA GLY A 12 40.66 32.18 -7.98
C GLY A 12 39.51 31.18 -8.04
N LYS A 13 39.77 29.97 -8.56
CA LYS A 13 38.81 28.86 -8.53
C LYS A 13 38.65 28.36 -7.09
N LYS A 14 37.61 28.84 -6.41
CA LYS A 14 37.31 28.48 -5.00
C LYS A 14 36.80 27.04 -4.93
N MET A 15 37.67 26.10 -4.56
CA MET A 15 37.30 24.70 -4.30
C MET A 15 36.38 24.63 -3.08
N LYS A 16 35.14 24.14 -3.30
CA LYS A 16 34.15 23.95 -2.23
C LYS A 16 34.54 22.73 -1.38
N SER A 17 34.45 22.88 -0.06
CA SER A 17 34.70 21.79 0.90
C SER A 17 33.82 20.58 0.59
N LYS A 18 34.39 19.36 0.68
CA LYS A 18 33.69 18.09 0.37
C LYS A 18 32.35 17.95 1.12
N ARG A 19 32.26 18.49 2.35
CA ARG A 19 31.04 18.49 3.15
C ARG A 19 29.93 19.36 2.53
N VAL A 20 30.30 20.51 1.94
CA VAL A 20 29.36 21.41 1.26
C VAL A 20 28.84 20.78 -0.04
N VAL A 21 29.70 20.07 -0.76
CA VAL A 21 29.31 19.34 -1.97
C VAL A 21 28.31 18.23 -1.65
N LEU A 22 28.55 17.46 -0.58
CA LEU A 22 27.66 16.37 -0.16
C LEU A 22 26.27 16.89 0.26
N ILE A 23 26.21 17.96 1.07
CA ILE A 23 24.94 18.56 1.50
C ILE A 23 24.14 19.07 0.30
N THR A 24 24.81 19.72 -0.67
CA THR A 24 24.15 20.22 -1.88
C THR A 24 23.55 19.06 -2.70
N LEU A 25 24.25 17.93 -2.77
CA LEU A 25 23.82 16.76 -3.54
C LEU A 25 22.61 16.05 -2.89
N VAL A 26 22.63 15.89 -1.56
CA VAL A 26 21.49 15.34 -0.81
C VAL A 26 20.26 16.25 -0.93
N LEU A 27 20.43 17.57 -0.80
CA LEU A 27 19.32 18.51 -0.95
C LEU A 27 18.70 18.46 -2.36
N ALA A 28 19.53 18.35 -3.40
CA ALA A 28 19.05 18.21 -4.77
C ALA A 28 18.25 16.92 -4.98
N MET A 29 18.66 15.79 -4.39
CA MET A 29 17.91 14.53 -4.49
C MET A 29 16.54 14.60 -3.80
N VAL A 30 16.46 15.25 -2.63
CA VAL A 30 15.18 15.44 -1.91
C VAL A 30 14.21 16.31 -2.73
N LEU A 31 14.71 17.36 -3.38
CA LEU A 31 13.88 18.23 -4.23
C LEU A 31 13.35 17.49 -5.47
N VAL A 32 14.14 16.60 -6.08
CA VAL A 32 13.68 15.77 -7.20
C VAL A 32 12.59 14.79 -6.74
N LEU A 33 12.76 14.14 -5.59
CA LEU A 33 11.76 13.23 -5.02
C LEU A 33 10.43 13.94 -4.73
N LEU A 34 10.46 15.17 -4.19
CA LEU A 34 9.26 15.98 -3.95
C LEU A 34 8.53 16.36 -5.25
N SER A 35 9.27 16.64 -6.33
CA SER A 35 8.66 16.98 -7.63
C SER A 35 7.94 15.79 -8.29
N ILE A 36 8.44 14.57 -8.07
CA ILE A 36 7.79 13.34 -8.58
C ILE A 36 6.45 13.12 -7.87
N THR A 37 6.37 13.35 -6.56
CA THR A 37 5.11 13.18 -5.80
C THR A 37 4.01 14.18 -6.17
N LEU A 38 4.36 15.37 -6.69
CA LEU A 38 3.37 16.38 -7.09
C LEU A 38 2.75 16.12 -8.48
N LEU A 39 3.39 15.29 -9.31
CA LEU A 39 2.87 14.96 -10.64
C LEU A 39 1.79 13.86 -10.61
N SER A 40 1.68 13.10 -9.51
CA SER A 40 0.73 11.99 -9.36
C SER A 40 -0.62 12.38 -8.74
N CYS A 41 -0.83 13.63 -8.30
CA CYS A 41 -2.09 14.05 -7.64
C CYS A 41 -3.02 14.95 -8.47
N ASN A 42 -2.79 15.12 -9.78
CA ASN A 42 -3.58 16.06 -10.58
C ASN A 42 -4.31 15.44 -11.79
N SER A 43 -4.68 14.18 -11.70
CA SER A 43 -5.63 13.57 -12.65
C SER A 43 -6.98 13.37 -11.95
N GLN A 44 -8.04 13.85 -12.60
CA GLN A 44 -9.46 13.62 -12.30
C GLN A 44 -10.17 14.64 -11.38
N LYS A 45 -10.38 15.84 -11.93
CA LYS A 45 -11.62 16.62 -11.68
C LYS A 45 -12.15 17.12 -13.02
N ASN A 46 -12.89 16.25 -13.71
CA ASN A 46 -13.76 16.66 -14.80
C ASN A 46 -15.21 16.48 -14.32
N ASP A 47 -15.85 17.63 -14.14
CA ASP A 47 -17.25 17.95 -14.37
C ASP A 47 -18.32 16.85 -14.21
N LEU A 48 -19.24 17.06 -13.27
CA LEU A 48 -20.66 16.82 -13.54
C LEU A 48 -21.51 17.74 -12.65
N GLN A 49 -22.14 18.72 -13.30
CA GLN A 49 -23.15 19.60 -12.72
C GLN A 49 -24.43 19.38 -13.52
N ALA A 50 -25.42 18.68 -12.94
CA ALA A 50 -26.83 18.81 -13.26
C ALA A 50 -27.67 18.04 -12.21
N SER A 51 -28.54 18.80 -11.52
CA SER A 51 -29.98 18.53 -11.33
C SER A 51 -30.40 17.10 -10.91
N SER A 52 -31.30 16.84 -9.97
CA SER A 52 -32.12 17.56 -9.00
C SER A 52 -32.87 16.41 -8.30
N SER A 53 -33.17 16.56 -7.01
CA SER A 53 -34.32 15.96 -6.31
C SER A 53 -34.72 14.53 -6.68
N GLU A 54 -34.50 13.58 -5.77
CA GLU A 54 -35.62 12.95 -5.03
C GLU A 54 -35.09 12.06 -3.91
N VAL A 55 -35.65 12.28 -2.72
CA VAL A 55 -35.49 11.46 -1.53
C VAL A 55 -36.04 10.07 -1.85
N SER A 56 -35.17 9.07 -1.83
CA SER A 56 -35.59 7.68 -1.69
C SER A 56 -34.70 7.00 -0.67
N ILE A 57 -35.38 6.38 0.28
CA ILE A 57 -34.85 5.73 1.47
C ILE A 57 -33.77 4.74 1.02
N SER A 58 -32.52 5.00 1.43
CA SER A 58 -31.41 4.10 1.22
C SER A 58 -31.60 2.90 2.12
N GLU A 59 -32.16 1.82 1.56
CA GLU A 59 -31.83 0.48 2.02
C GLU A 59 -30.33 0.33 1.76
N GLU A 60 -29.55 0.46 2.84
CA GLU A 60 -28.12 0.21 2.91
C GLU A 60 -27.92 -1.28 2.63
N THR A 61 -27.93 -1.63 1.35
CA THR A 61 -27.24 -2.81 0.87
C THR A 61 -25.79 -2.50 1.09
N ASP A 62 -25.22 -3.06 2.15
CA ASP A 62 -23.81 -3.06 2.48
C ASP A 62 -23.06 -3.70 1.30
N GLU A 63 -22.86 -2.91 0.26
CA GLU A 63 -22.02 -3.23 -0.87
C GLU A 63 -20.65 -3.49 -0.25
N LEU A 64 -20.30 -4.77 -0.16
CA LEU A 64 -19.07 -5.32 0.38
C LEU A 64 -17.88 -4.67 -0.34
N SER A 65 -17.59 -3.43 0.00
CA SER A 65 -16.53 -2.64 -0.61
C SER A 65 -15.21 -3.32 -0.30
N VAL A 66 -14.35 -3.36 -1.31
CA VAL A 66 -12.99 -3.88 -1.17
C VAL A 66 -12.16 -2.72 -0.64
N GLU A 67 -11.60 -2.87 0.55
CA GLU A 67 -10.67 -1.90 1.10
C GLU A 67 -9.36 -1.92 0.30
N THR A 68 -8.57 -0.86 0.33
CA THR A 68 -7.22 -0.86 -0.27
C THR A 68 -6.18 -1.14 0.81
N PHE A 69 -5.16 -1.95 0.51
CA PHE A 69 -4.00 -2.14 1.38
C PHE A 69 -2.69 -2.22 0.57
N SER A 70 -1.55 -2.28 1.26
CA SER A 70 -0.26 -2.59 0.65
C SER A 70 0.39 -3.79 1.33
N ILE A 71 0.75 -4.82 0.56
CA ILE A 71 1.44 -6.00 1.09
C ILE A 71 2.81 -5.66 1.69
N ALA A 72 3.42 -4.55 1.28
CA ALA A 72 4.69 -4.07 1.83
C ALA A 72 4.62 -3.73 3.33
N THR A 73 3.43 -3.50 3.90
CA THR A 73 3.29 -3.28 5.34
C THR A 73 3.33 -4.57 6.17
N TYR A 74 3.22 -5.74 5.53
CA TYR A 74 3.09 -7.05 6.18
C TYR A 74 4.33 -7.93 6.00
N GLN A 75 5.49 -7.35 5.71
CA GLN A 75 6.72 -8.12 5.41
C GLN A 75 7.13 -9.01 6.59
N TRP A 76 6.96 -8.53 7.83
CA TRP A 76 7.31 -9.32 9.00
C TRP A 76 6.43 -10.57 9.13
N GLU A 77 5.12 -10.43 8.94
CA GLU A 77 4.15 -11.52 9.01
C GLU A 77 4.39 -12.54 7.89
N ILE A 78 4.72 -12.06 6.69
CA ILE A 78 5.02 -12.91 5.53
C ILE A 78 6.27 -13.75 5.79
N GLU A 79 7.34 -13.15 6.30
CA GLU A 79 8.57 -13.87 6.64
C GLU A 79 8.36 -14.84 7.80
N ARG A 80 7.53 -14.48 8.78
CA ARG A 80 7.32 -15.27 10.00
C ARG A 80 6.32 -16.41 9.84
N PHE A 81 5.29 -16.21 9.02
CA PHE A 81 4.16 -17.11 8.84
C PHE A 81 3.84 -17.40 7.37
N PRO A 82 4.85 -17.83 6.58
CA PRO A 82 4.63 -18.15 5.17
C PRO A 82 3.69 -19.34 5.01
N TRP A 83 3.07 -19.44 3.84
CA TRP A 83 2.34 -20.62 3.40
C TRP A 83 2.85 -21.02 2.02
N GLU A 84 3.05 -22.32 1.76
CA GLU A 84 3.73 -22.78 0.54
C GLU A 84 2.78 -23.43 -0.48
N GLU A 85 1.50 -23.56 -0.16
CA GLU A 85 0.50 -24.18 -1.04
C GLU A 85 -0.11 -23.18 -2.02
N SER A 86 -0.38 -23.64 -3.25
CA SER A 86 -1.17 -22.92 -4.23
C SER A 86 -2.58 -23.50 -4.35
N VAL A 87 -3.57 -22.63 -4.50
CA VAL A 87 -5.01 -22.93 -4.43
C VAL A 87 -5.76 -22.66 -5.75
N GLY A 88 -4.98 -22.45 -6.82
CA GLY A 88 -5.49 -22.01 -8.14
C GLY A 88 -5.93 -20.55 -8.14
N GLU A 89 -6.26 -20.03 -9.32
CA GLU A 89 -6.57 -18.60 -9.50
C GLU A 89 -7.67 -18.07 -8.58
N ILE A 90 -7.50 -16.82 -8.16
CA ILE A 90 -8.35 -16.10 -7.21
C ILE A 90 -8.79 -14.79 -7.87
N ASN A 91 -9.76 -14.91 -8.78
CA ASN A 91 -10.16 -13.83 -9.66
C ASN A 91 -11.17 -12.86 -9.05
N ASP A 92 -11.75 -13.21 -7.89
CA ASP A 92 -12.78 -12.44 -7.22
C ASP A 92 -12.69 -12.53 -5.68
N LYS A 93 -13.39 -11.61 -5.03
CA LYS A 93 -13.44 -11.45 -3.58
C LYS A 93 -14.03 -12.69 -2.90
N GLU A 94 -15.11 -13.24 -3.46
CA GLU A 94 -15.84 -14.38 -2.92
C GLU A 94 -14.94 -15.62 -2.85
N ARG A 95 -14.14 -15.84 -3.89
CA ARG A 95 -13.14 -16.90 -3.95
C ARG A 95 -12.04 -16.70 -2.92
N ALA A 96 -11.53 -15.48 -2.76
CA ALA A 96 -10.53 -15.15 -1.75
C ALA A 96 -11.05 -15.47 -0.34
N ILE A 97 -12.29 -15.05 -0.02
CA ILE A 97 -12.95 -15.35 1.27
C ILE A 97 -13.05 -16.85 1.50
N LYS A 98 -13.54 -17.61 0.51
CA LYS A 98 -13.73 -19.06 0.63
C LYS A 98 -12.40 -19.78 0.92
N ILE A 99 -11.33 -19.37 0.23
CA ILE A 99 -9.99 -19.92 0.43
C ILE A 99 -9.47 -19.56 1.83
N ALA A 100 -9.53 -18.30 2.23
CA ALA A 100 -9.08 -17.86 3.56
C ALA A 100 -9.78 -18.63 4.68
N LYS A 101 -11.11 -18.78 4.60
CA LYS A 101 -11.89 -19.59 5.55
C LYS A 101 -11.40 -21.04 5.62
N ALA A 102 -11.14 -21.66 4.47
CA ALA A 102 -10.64 -23.04 4.43
C ALA A 102 -9.25 -23.15 5.07
N LEU A 103 -8.37 -22.17 4.84
CA LEU A 103 -7.04 -22.11 5.45
C LEU A 103 -7.12 -21.95 6.97
N TRP A 104 -7.98 -21.06 7.47
CA TRP A 104 -8.16 -20.88 8.92
C TRP A 104 -8.80 -22.10 9.59
N LEU A 105 -9.75 -22.75 8.92
CA LEU A 105 -10.31 -24.01 9.40
C LEU A 105 -9.22 -25.10 9.46
N LEU A 106 -8.39 -25.21 8.42
CA LEU A 106 -7.31 -26.20 8.39
C LEU A 106 -6.24 -25.95 9.45
N LYS A 107 -5.80 -24.69 9.60
CA LYS A 107 -4.67 -24.32 10.46
C LYS A 107 -5.07 -24.18 11.93
N TYR A 108 -6.27 -23.66 12.21
CA TYR A 108 -6.70 -23.27 13.55
C TYR A 108 -7.97 -23.99 14.01
N ASN A 109 -8.60 -24.81 13.16
CA ASN A 109 -9.90 -25.43 13.41
C ASN A 109 -11.00 -24.39 13.76
N LYS A 110 -10.95 -23.24 13.09
CA LYS A 110 -11.90 -22.13 13.26
C LYS A 110 -12.77 -21.95 12.02
N ASP A 111 -14.09 -21.94 12.22
CA ASP A 111 -15.06 -21.51 11.21
C ASP A 111 -15.54 -20.10 11.55
N ILE A 112 -15.18 -19.13 10.72
CA ILE A 112 -15.49 -17.71 10.90
C ILE A 112 -16.74 -17.36 10.11
N ASP A 113 -17.71 -16.71 10.75
CA ASP A 113 -18.89 -16.17 10.07
C ASP A 113 -18.48 -15.17 8.97
N ILE A 114 -19.07 -15.30 7.78
CA ILE A 114 -18.79 -14.43 6.64
C ILE A 114 -19.05 -12.95 6.96
N ASN A 115 -20.03 -12.67 7.83
CA ASN A 115 -20.37 -11.30 8.25
C ASN A 115 -19.28 -10.65 9.11
N LYS A 116 -18.29 -11.43 9.56
CA LYS A 116 -17.13 -10.94 10.31
C LYS A 116 -15.89 -10.85 9.45
N ILE A 117 -15.98 -11.07 8.14
CA ILE A 117 -14.82 -11.08 7.24
C ILE A 117 -14.75 -9.75 6.49
N LYS A 118 -13.56 -9.18 6.48
CA LYS A 118 -13.18 -8.06 5.62
C LYS A 118 -12.18 -8.51 4.58
N VAL A 119 -12.19 -7.79 3.46
CA VAL A 119 -11.29 -8.03 2.34
C VAL A 119 -10.74 -6.70 1.86
N ALA A 120 -9.42 -6.64 1.77
CA ALA A 120 -8.70 -5.58 1.11
C ALA A 120 -7.97 -6.13 -0.13
N TYR A 121 -7.69 -5.27 -1.10
CA TYR A 121 -6.92 -5.60 -2.30
C TYR A 121 -5.74 -4.63 -2.47
N ASP A 122 -4.60 -5.19 -2.86
CA ASP A 122 -3.43 -4.45 -3.32
C ASP A 122 -3.33 -4.63 -4.83
N GLU A 123 -3.70 -3.57 -5.56
CA GLU A 123 -3.69 -3.56 -7.03
C GLU A 123 -2.28 -3.60 -7.62
N GLN A 124 -1.25 -3.19 -6.88
CA GLN A 124 0.11 -3.16 -7.39
C GLN A 124 0.74 -4.55 -7.41
N GLU A 125 0.41 -5.36 -6.41
CA GLU A 125 0.96 -6.70 -6.20
C GLU A 125 -0.05 -7.82 -6.50
N ASP A 126 -1.22 -7.44 -7.03
CA ASP A 126 -2.33 -8.33 -7.39
C ASP A 126 -2.66 -9.35 -6.28
N CYS A 127 -2.89 -8.85 -5.07
CA CYS A 127 -3.14 -9.71 -3.92
C CYS A 127 -4.30 -9.25 -3.02
N TRP A 128 -5.01 -10.24 -2.51
CA TRP A 128 -6.09 -10.10 -1.55
C TRP A 128 -5.53 -10.24 -0.13
N HIS A 129 -5.94 -9.35 0.76
CA HIS A 129 -5.80 -9.54 2.20
C HIS A 129 -7.19 -9.79 2.77
N VAL A 130 -7.39 -10.99 3.30
CA VAL A 130 -8.64 -11.40 3.93
C VAL A 130 -8.38 -11.52 5.43
N TYR A 131 -9.25 -10.91 6.23
CA TYR A 131 -9.10 -10.94 7.68
C TYR A 131 -10.44 -10.91 8.38
N ASN A 132 -10.51 -11.46 9.60
CA ASN A 132 -11.72 -11.40 10.39
C ASN A 132 -11.78 -10.09 11.22
N THR A 133 -12.94 -9.79 11.80
CA THR A 133 -13.17 -8.62 12.66
C THR A 133 -13.57 -9.04 14.07
N THR A 134 -13.24 -10.28 14.43
CA THR A 134 -13.50 -10.78 15.79
C THR A 134 -12.72 -9.90 16.76
N PRO A 135 -13.35 -9.35 17.81
CA PRO A 135 -12.68 -8.42 18.68
C PRO A 135 -11.45 -9.06 19.33
N PRO A 136 -10.37 -8.28 19.52
CA PRO A 136 -9.22 -8.74 20.27
C PRO A 136 -9.67 -9.22 21.66
N ASN A 137 -9.01 -10.26 22.20
CA ASN A 137 -9.35 -11.00 23.43
C ASN A 137 -10.39 -12.14 23.32
N VAL A 138 -10.85 -12.49 22.13
CA VAL A 138 -11.43 -13.82 21.89
C VAL A 138 -10.29 -14.80 21.65
N LEU A 139 -10.37 -16.01 22.22
CA LEU A 139 -9.31 -17.02 22.13
C LEU A 139 -8.90 -17.23 20.66
N GLY A 140 -7.68 -16.82 20.31
CA GLY A 140 -7.11 -16.92 18.96
C GLY A 140 -7.21 -15.66 18.08
N GLY A 141 -7.72 -14.54 18.59
CA GLY A 141 -7.66 -13.21 17.97
C GLY A 141 -8.12 -13.12 16.51
N VAL A 142 -7.52 -12.17 15.77
CA VAL A 142 -7.87 -11.88 14.37
C VAL A 142 -7.10 -12.82 13.46
N ASP A 143 -7.80 -13.56 12.61
CA ASP A 143 -7.18 -14.44 11.60
C ASP A 143 -6.98 -13.67 10.29
N HIS A 144 -5.82 -13.84 9.67
CA HIS A 144 -5.42 -13.17 8.43
C HIS A 144 -4.97 -14.18 7.38
N ALA A 145 -5.17 -13.85 6.11
CA ALA A 145 -4.61 -14.55 4.96
C ALA A 145 -4.28 -13.54 3.86
N ILE A 146 -3.09 -13.64 3.28
CA ILE A 146 -2.69 -12.89 2.08
C ILE A 146 -2.60 -13.86 0.91
N LEU A 147 -3.33 -13.58 -0.17
CA LEU A 147 -3.55 -14.47 -1.30
C LEU A 147 -3.30 -13.72 -2.61
N ARG A 148 -2.36 -14.16 -3.44
CA ARG A 148 -2.18 -13.58 -4.77
C ARG A 148 -3.20 -14.12 -5.76
N LYS A 149 -3.53 -13.31 -6.76
CA LYS A 149 -4.49 -13.65 -7.83
C LYS A 149 -4.12 -14.91 -8.61
N ASN A 150 -2.82 -15.18 -8.75
CA ASN A 150 -2.30 -16.41 -9.38
C ASN A 150 -2.54 -17.69 -8.56
N GLY A 151 -3.08 -17.57 -7.34
CA GLY A 151 -3.35 -18.69 -6.44
C GLY A 151 -2.25 -19.00 -5.44
N GLU A 152 -1.20 -18.21 -5.36
CA GLU A 152 -0.19 -18.33 -4.30
C GLU A 152 -0.77 -17.81 -2.97
N VAL A 153 -0.72 -18.63 -1.93
CA VAL A 153 -1.04 -18.18 -0.56
C VAL A 153 0.28 -17.65 0.03
N VAL A 154 0.37 -16.35 0.25
CA VAL A 154 1.63 -15.73 0.70
C VAL A 154 1.85 -15.96 2.19
N ALA A 155 0.82 -15.74 3.00
CA ALA A 155 0.92 -15.83 4.45
C ALA A 155 -0.44 -16.12 5.09
N VAL A 156 -0.41 -16.81 6.23
CA VAL A 156 -1.59 -17.07 7.07
C VAL A 156 -1.17 -16.97 8.53
N TRP A 157 -1.77 -16.08 9.30
CA TRP A 157 -1.45 -15.90 10.72
C TRP A 157 -2.69 -15.54 11.52
N ALA A 158 -2.55 -15.55 12.85
CA ALA A 158 -3.53 -15.03 13.78
C ALA A 158 -2.84 -14.06 14.73
N GLU A 159 -3.51 -12.96 15.08
CA GLU A 159 -3.09 -12.06 16.16
C GLU A 159 -3.42 -12.69 17.52
N ASP A 160 -2.53 -12.53 18.51
CA ASP A 160 -2.69 -13.05 19.88
C ASP A 160 -3.45 -12.08 20.80
#